data_AF-A0A6B2LJG5-F1
#
_entry.id   AF-A0A6B2LJG5-F1
#
_cell.length_a   1.000
_cell.length_b   1.000
_cell.length_c   1.000
_cell.angle_alpha   90.00
_cell.angle_beta   90.00
_cell.angle_gamma   90.00
#
_symmetry.space_group_name_H-M   'P 1'
#
loop_
_entity.id
_entity.type
_entity.pdbx_description
1 polymer ?
#
loop_
_entity_poly.entity_id
_entity_poly.type
_entity_poly.pdbx_seq_one_letter_code
_entity_poly.pdbx_strand_id
1 'polypeptide(L)'
;MRRELHIPTLLATLETLSKVIHNILDHPDEDKYRKIPITNKAFAEKVTDRKGGKAFLLACGFLRKTMEGKDVWYLGQTGTDIAVLELARDEVVDKRKNEIHGAMLAEQRRDEREKAENAKRAEKVKRDFEEDRDEWEQRVEMTGGVKDSVAQDFVDRTERMNRGPSPELLGQGGNTLDDDNDN
;
A
#
# COMPACT_ATOMS: atom_id res chain seq x y z
N MET A 1 -9.01 -22.03 0.31
CA MET A 1 -9.16 -20.68 -0.28
C MET A 1 -8.92 -19.61 0.77
N ARG A 2 -7.69 -19.10 0.90
CA ARG A 2 -7.46 -17.85 1.65
C ARG A 2 -7.85 -16.70 0.72
N ARG A 3 -9.02 -16.09 0.92
CA ARG A 3 -9.24 -14.76 0.33
C ARG A 3 -8.35 -13.80 1.12
N GLU A 4 -7.31 -13.33 0.47
CA GLU A 4 -6.46 -12.25 0.97
C GLU A 4 -7.33 -11.07 1.42
N LEU A 5 -6.93 -10.44 2.52
CA LEU A 5 -7.62 -9.30 3.09
C LEU A 5 -7.41 -8.10 2.15
N HIS A 6 -8.30 -7.91 1.17
CA HIS A 6 -8.19 -6.81 0.22
C HIS A 6 -8.53 -5.46 0.90
N ILE A 7 -7.52 -4.59 1.05
CA ILE A 7 -7.59 -3.33 1.80
C ILE A 7 -8.75 -2.40 1.34
N PRO A 8 -8.92 -2.10 0.03
CA PRO A 8 -10.01 -1.24 -0.43
C PRO A 8 -11.40 -1.75 -0.05
N THR A 9 -11.58 -3.07 -0.08
CA THR A 9 -12.84 -3.70 0.34
C THR A 9 -13.09 -3.52 1.84
N LEU A 10 -12.05 -3.66 2.67
CA LEU A 10 -12.19 -3.52 4.12
C LEU A 10 -12.57 -2.08 4.50
N LEU A 11 -11.99 -1.08 3.84
CA LEU A 11 -12.38 0.32 4.02
C LEU A 11 -13.86 0.53 3.66
N ALA A 12 -14.32 0.01 2.53
CA ALA A 12 -15.72 0.12 2.12
C ALA A 12 -16.69 -0.56 3.12
N THR A 13 -16.27 -1.68 3.72
CA THR A 13 -17.03 -2.34 4.81
C THR A 13 -17.15 -1.42 6.01
N LEU A 14 -16.02 -0.87 6.50
CA LEU A 14 -15.97 0.01 7.66
C LEU A 14 -16.79 1.28 7.44
N GLU A 15 -16.69 1.90 6.27
CA GLU A 15 -17.49 3.07 5.90
C GLU A 15 -18.99 2.79 5.91
N THR A 16 -19.39 1.63 5.38
CA THR A 16 -20.79 1.22 5.37
C THR A 16 -21.32 1.00 6.80
N LEU A 17 -20.52 0.37 7.66
CA LEU A 17 -20.88 0.16 9.07
C LEU A 17 -20.94 1.48 9.86
N SER A 18 -19.95 2.37 9.66
CA SER A 18 -19.92 3.71 10.27
C SER A 18 -21.20 4.46 9.94
N LYS A 19 -21.60 4.46 8.66
CA LYS A 19 -22.80 5.17 8.20
C LYS A 19 -24.08 4.59 8.79
N VAL A 20 -24.20 3.27 8.89
CA VAL A 20 -25.37 2.63 9.52
C VAL A 20 -25.49 3.04 10.98
N ILE A 21 -24.40 2.95 11.74
CA ILE A 21 -24.40 3.30 13.17
C ILE A 21 -24.64 4.81 13.34
N HIS A 22 -23.97 5.64 12.56
CA HIS A 22 -24.13 7.10 12.59
C HIS A 22 -25.59 7.53 12.36
N ASN A 23 -26.26 6.97 11.35
CA ASN A 23 -27.67 7.28 11.09
C ASN A 23 -28.59 6.91 12.27
N ILE A 24 -28.28 5.84 13.01
CA ILE A 24 -29.05 5.44 14.19
C ILE A 24 -28.76 6.36 15.38
N LEU A 25 -27.50 6.79 15.55
CA LEU A 25 -27.11 7.70 16.63
C LEU A 25 -27.67 9.12 16.41
N ASP A 26 -27.67 9.60 15.17
CA ASP A 26 -28.18 10.94 14.82
C ASP A 26 -29.71 11.00 14.82
N HIS A 27 -30.36 9.88 14.48
CA HIS A 27 -31.81 9.77 14.39
C HIS A 27 -32.33 8.51 15.12
N PRO A 28 -32.24 8.46 16.47
CA PRO A 28 -32.52 7.26 17.25
C PRO A 28 -33.98 6.78 17.17
N ASP A 29 -34.92 7.70 16.93
CA ASP A 29 -36.36 7.39 16.85
C ASP A 29 -36.80 7.00 15.43
N GLU A 30 -35.93 7.13 14.43
CA GLU A 30 -36.25 6.79 13.05
C GLU A 30 -36.07 5.29 12.77
N ASP A 31 -37.19 4.58 12.78
CA ASP A 31 -37.24 3.12 12.57
C ASP A 31 -36.67 2.67 11.19
N LYS A 32 -36.69 3.55 10.19
CA LYS A 32 -36.12 3.26 8.86
C LYS A 32 -34.60 3.01 8.90
N TYR A 33 -33.87 3.62 9.84
CA TYR A 33 -32.42 3.40 9.98
C TYR A 33 -32.08 2.17 10.81
N ARG A 34 -33.05 1.66 11.58
CA ARG A 34 -32.93 0.46 12.41
C ARG A 34 -33.25 -0.83 11.67
N LYS A 35 -33.61 -0.74 10.38
CA LYS A 35 -33.99 -1.85 9.51
C LYS A 35 -33.09 -1.90 8.28
N ILE A 36 -32.43 -3.03 8.08
CA ILE A 36 -31.61 -3.27 6.89
C ILE A 36 -32.11 -4.53 6.19
N PRO A 37 -32.71 -4.41 4.99
CA PRO A 37 -33.18 -5.57 4.25
C PRO A 37 -32.05 -6.55 3.96
N ILE A 38 -32.25 -7.84 4.26
CA ILE A 38 -31.26 -8.89 3.94
C ILE A 38 -31.13 -9.06 2.42
N THR A 39 -32.17 -8.71 1.66
CA THR A 39 -32.17 -8.71 0.20
C THR A 39 -31.32 -7.60 -0.42
N ASN A 40 -30.83 -6.63 0.37
CA ASN A 40 -29.94 -5.58 -0.13
C ASN A 40 -28.57 -6.17 -0.47
N LYS A 41 -28.38 -6.54 -1.74
CA LYS A 41 -27.13 -7.12 -2.26
C LYS A 41 -25.92 -6.23 -1.99
N ALA A 42 -26.05 -4.91 -2.17
CA ALA A 42 -24.95 -3.99 -1.95
C ALA A 42 -24.50 -3.97 -0.48
N PHE A 43 -25.45 -4.05 0.47
CA PHE A 43 -25.11 -4.19 1.88
C PHE A 43 -24.53 -5.57 2.19
N ALA A 44 -25.10 -6.62 1.61
CA ALA A 44 -24.66 -7.98 1.85
C ALA A 44 -23.21 -8.20 1.40
N GLU A 45 -22.88 -7.81 0.17
CA GLU A 45 -21.54 -7.91 -0.41
C GLU A 45 -20.49 -7.10 0.36
N LYS A 46 -20.87 -5.94 0.89
CA LYS A 46 -19.97 -5.06 1.65
C LYS A 46 -19.80 -5.50 3.10
N VAL A 47 -20.83 -6.04 3.74
CA VAL A 47 -20.83 -6.28 5.19
C VAL A 47 -21.07 -7.75 5.49
N THR A 48 -22.26 -8.29 5.21
CA THR A 48 -22.65 -9.59 5.77
C THR A 48 -21.92 -10.79 5.16
N ASP A 49 -21.47 -10.67 3.92
CA ASP A 49 -20.72 -11.71 3.21
C ASP A 49 -19.21 -11.62 3.48
N ARG A 50 -18.80 -10.58 4.22
CA ARG A 50 -17.43 -10.41 4.69
C ARG A 50 -17.22 -11.10 6.02
N LYS A 51 -15.99 -11.60 6.21
CA LYS A 51 -15.59 -12.25 7.46
C LYS A 51 -15.78 -11.27 8.62
N GLY A 52 -16.57 -11.68 9.61
CA GLY A 52 -16.84 -10.88 10.81
C GLY A 52 -17.97 -9.86 10.68
N GLY A 53 -18.48 -9.53 9.50
CA GLY A 53 -19.52 -8.49 9.35
C GLY A 53 -20.85 -8.85 10.01
N LYS A 54 -21.32 -10.10 9.87
CA LYS A 54 -22.51 -10.58 10.60
C LYS A 54 -22.29 -10.59 12.12
N ALA A 55 -21.11 -11.01 12.57
CA ALA A 55 -20.77 -11.06 13.98
C ALA A 55 -20.73 -9.65 14.60
N PHE A 56 -20.23 -8.67 13.84
CA PHE A 56 -20.24 -7.26 14.23
C PHE A 56 -21.67 -6.74 14.39
N LEU A 57 -22.56 -6.98 13.42
CA LEU A 57 -23.97 -6.59 13.53
C LEU A 57 -24.64 -7.19 14.77
N LEU A 58 -24.41 -8.48 15.04
CA LEU A 58 -24.92 -9.15 16.24
C LEU A 58 -24.36 -8.52 17.52
N ALA A 59 -23.07 -8.18 17.56
CA ALA A 59 -22.42 -7.53 18.71
C ALA A 59 -22.98 -6.12 18.96
N CYS A 60 -23.39 -5.40 17.91
CA CYS A 60 -24.10 -4.13 18.01
C CYS A 60 -25.59 -4.29 18.40
N GLY A 61 -26.09 -5.53 18.55
CA GLY A 61 -27.47 -5.81 18.94
C GLY A 61 -28.46 -5.98 17.78
N PHE A 62 -28.00 -5.99 16.52
CA PHE A 62 -28.90 -6.30 15.39
C PHE A 62 -29.29 -7.76 15.43
N LEU A 63 -30.58 -8.03 15.22
CA LEU A 63 -31.14 -9.37 15.14
C LEU A 63 -31.81 -9.57 13.79
N ARG A 64 -31.76 -10.81 13.29
CA ARG A 64 -32.52 -11.17 12.09
C ARG A 64 -33.99 -11.35 12.47
N LYS A 65 -34.88 -10.60 11.82
CA LYS A 65 -36.34 -10.71 12.00
C LYS A 65 -37.04 -10.73 10.64
N THR A 66 -38.17 -11.41 10.58
CA THR A 66 -39.08 -11.33 9.44
C THR A 66 -40.13 -10.26 9.75
N MET A 67 -40.17 -9.20 8.93
CA MET A 67 -41.11 -8.10 9.04
C MET A 67 -41.76 -7.89 7.68
N GLU A 68 -43.09 -7.77 7.64
CA GLU A 68 -43.85 -7.58 6.39
C GLU A 68 -43.52 -8.64 5.31
N GLY A 69 -43.30 -9.89 5.75
CA GLY A 69 -42.92 -11.00 4.87
C GLY A 69 -41.49 -10.93 4.32
N LYS A 70 -40.65 -10.02 4.81
CA LYS A 70 -39.25 -9.85 4.38
C LYS A 70 -38.28 -10.02 5.55
N ASP A 71 -37.18 -10.69 5.27
CA ASP A 71 -36.09 -10.85 6.23
C ASP A 71 -35.24 -9.56 6.29
N VAL A 72 -35.08 -9.04 7.51
CA VAL A 72 -34.33 -7.81 7.80
C VAL A 72 -33.37 -8.03 8.97
N TRP A 73 -32.26 -7.31 8.97
CA TRP A 73 -31.50 -7.01 10.20
C TRP A 73 -32.20 -5.86 10.92
N TYR A 74 -32.55 -6.08 12.18
CA TYR A 74 -33.34 -5.16 12.97
C TYR A 74 -32.69 -4.85 14.31
N LEU A 75 -32.63 -3.57 14.67
CA LEU A 75 -32.20 -3.09 15.98
C LEU A 75 -33.37 -2.41 16.71
N GLY A 76 -33.92 -3.07 17.72
CA GLY A 76 -35.10 -2.58 18.44
C GLY A 76 -34.86 -1.27 19.18
N GLN A 77 -35.78 -0.30 19.09
CA GLN A 77 -35.68 0.99 19.80
C GLN A 77 -35.56 0.81 21.31
N THR A 78 -36.39 -0.06 21.89
CA THR A 78 -36.37 -0.38 23.31
C THR A 78 -35.21 -1.33 23.62
N GLY A 79 -34.35 -0.94 24.56
CA GLY A 79 -33.21 -1.76 25.00
C GLY A 79 -31.98 -1.72 24.09
N THR A 80 -31.92 -0.79 23.11
CA THR A 80 -30.64 -0.48 22.45
C THR A 80 -29.72 0.20 23.45
N ASP A 81 -28.56 -0.39 23.68
CA ASP A 81 -27.48 0.26 24.41
C ASP A 81 -26.75 1.23 23.46
N ILE A 82 -27.05 2.51 23.59
CA ILE A 82 -26.45 3.59 22.78
C ILE A 82 -24.94 3.65 23.02
N ALA A 83 -24.47 3.40 24.24
CA ALA A 83 -23.04 3.42 24.54
C ALA A 83 -22.29 2.31 23.80
N VAL A 84 -22.92 1.14 23.61
CA VAL A 84 -22.36 0.07 22.78
C VAL A 84 -22.23 0.49 21.31
N LEU A 85 -23.21 1.23 20.78
CA LEU A 85 -23.15 1.75 19.40
C LEU A 85 -22.07 2.82 19.23
N GLU A 86 -21.95 3.75 20.18
CA GLU A 86 -20.89 4.77 20.18
C GLU A 86 -19.50 4.12 20.25
N LEU A 87 -19.31 3.16 21.17
CA LEU A 87 -18.08 2.40 21.28
C LEU A 87 -17.76 1.64 19.99
N ALA A 88 -18.78 1.00 19.37
CA ALA A 88 -18.60 0.29 18.11
C ALA A 88 -18.20 1.22 16.97
N ARG A 89 -18.75 2.44 16.90
CA ARG A 89 -18.35 3.45 15.90
C ARG A 89 -16.92 3.92 16.15
N ASP A 90 -16.64 4.42 17.34
CA ASP A 90 -15.40 5.15 17.62
C ASP A 90 -14.19 4.21 17.66
N GLU A 91 -14.28 3.14 18.44
CA GLU A 91 -13.13 2.27 18.69
C GLU A 91 -12.95 1.18 17.64
N VAL A 92 -14.04 0.63 17.09
CA VAL A 92 -13.94 -0.49 16.16
C VAL A 92 -13.92 -0.04 14.72
N VAL A 93 -14.76 0.93 14.36
CA VAL A 93 -14.89 1.35 12.96
C VAL A 93 -13.91 2.45 12.61
N ASP A 94 -13.92 3.56 13.33
CA ASP A 94 -13.16 4.76 12.96
C ASP A 94 -11.66 4.60 13.23
N LYS A 95 -11.29 4.08 14.40
CA LYS A 95 -9.88 3.75 14.69
C LYS A 95 -9.29 2.79 13.65
N ARG A 96 -10.01 1.71 13.34
CA ARG A 96 -9.54 0.71 12.37
C ARG A 96 -9.43 1.28 10.97
N LYS A 97 -10.39 2.12 10.57
CA LYS A 97 -10.33 2.86 9.30
C LYS A 97 -9.11 3.77 9.25
N ASN A 98 -8.82 4.51 10.32
CA ASN A 98 -7.67 5.40 10.41
C ASN A 98 -6.33 4.65 10.36
N GLU A 99 -6.23 3.50 11.02
CA GLU A 99 -5.04 2.63 10.93
C GLU A 99 -4.76 2.19 9.49
N ILE A 100 -5.79 1.68 8.80
CA ILE A 100 -5.66 1.18 7.44
C ILE A 100 -5.34 2.33 6.47
N HIS A 101 -6.02 3.47 6.61
CA HIS A 101 -5.77 4.64 5.79
C HIS A 101 -4.36 5.19 6.02
N GLY A 102 -3.92 5.28 7.28
CA GLY A 102 -2.58 5.74 7.65
C GLY A 102 -1.48 4.85 7.08
N ALA A 103 -1.65 3.52 7.14
CA ALA A 103 -0.72 2.56 6.54
C ALA A 103 -0.64 2.70 5.02
N MET A 104 -1.79 2.84 4.35
CA MET A 104 -1.85 3.03 2.89
C MET A 104 -1.15 4.32 2.45
N LEU A 105 -1.39 5.43 3.15
CA LEU A 105 -0.71 6.70 2.86
C LEU A 105 0.79 6.62 3.12
N ALA A 106 1.23 5.86 4.13
CA ALA A 106 2.65 5.67 4.41
C ALA A 106 3.36 4.88 3.30
N GLU A 107 2.70 3.84 2.78
CA GLU A 107 3.19 3.07 1.64
C GLU A 107 3.27 3.91 0.36
N GLN A 108 2.24 4.69 0.05
CA GLN A 108 2.24 5.61 -1.10
C GLN A 108 3.40 6.60 -1.03
N ARG A 109 3.66 7.19 0.14
CA ARG A 109 4.81 8.10 0.33
C ARG A 109 6.15 7.40 0.12
N ARG A 110 6.26 6.12 0.48
CA ARG A 110 7.47 5.32 0.26
C ARG A 110 7.70 5.09 -1.23
N ASP A 111 6.66 4.69 -1.96
CA ASP A 111 6.73 4.48 -3.41
C ASP A 111 7.05 5.78 -4.16
N GLU A 112 6.44 6.89 -3.74
CA GLU A 112 6.73 8.22 -4.30
C GLU A 112 8.17 8.63 -4.05
N ARG A 113 8.69 8.38 -2.84
CA ARG A 113 10.09 8.67 -2.51
C ARG A 113 11.04 7.81 -3.34
N GLU A 114 10.76 6.52 -3.49
CA GLU A 114 11.58 5.62 -4.32
C GLU A 114 11.55 6.02 -5.79
N LYS A 115 10.38 6.37 -6.34
CA LYS A 115 10.25 6.92 -7.69
C LYS A 115 11.03 8.22 -7.85
N ALA A 116 10.95 9.11 -6.87
CA ALA A 116 11.70 10.36 -6.89
C ALA A 116 13.22 10.12 -6.82
N GLU A 117 13.68 9.17 -6.00
CA GLU A 117 15.09 8.77 -5.93
C GLU A 117 15.57 8.12 -7.23
N ASN A 118 14.77 7.24 -7.84
CA ASN A 118 15.06 6.63 -9.14
C ASN A 118 15.06 7.66 -10.27
N ALA A 119 14.15 8.63 -10.25
CA ALA A 119 14.13 9.73 -11.21
C ALA A 119 15.40 10.59 -11.10
N LYS A 120 15.82 10.95 -9.87
CA LYS A 120 17.08 11.67 -9.62
C LYS A 120 18.31 10.89 -10.09
N ARG A 121 18.33 9.57 -9.85
CA ARG A 121 19.41 8.69 -10.32
C ARG A 121 19.48 8.65 -11.86
N ALA A 122 18.34 8.50 -12.53
CA ALA A 122 18.27 8.52 -13.98
C ALA A 122 18.71 9.87 -14.57
N GLU A 123 18.32 10.98 -13.94
CA GLU A 123 18.76 12.32 -14.35
C GLU A 123 20.27 12.53 -14.18
N LYS A 124 20.84 12.06 -13.06
CA LYS A 124 22.28 12.11 -12.85
C LYS A 124 23.03 11.32 -13.92
N VAL A 125 22.61 10.07 -14.17
CA VAL A 125 23.21 9.23 -15.22
C VAL A 125 23.13 9.92 -16.57
N LYS A 126 21.99 10.51 -16.91
CA LYS A 126 21.83 11.27 -18.16
C LYS A 126 22.81 12.44 -18.25
N ARG A 127 23.02 13.18 -17.16
CA ARG A 127 23.95 14.31 -17.11
C ARG A 127 25.40 13.86 -17.26
N ASP A 128 25.80 12.82 -16.52
CA ASP A 128 27.14 12.26 -16.61
C ASP A 128 27.44 11.81 -18.06
N PHE A 129 26.45 11.22 -18.76
CA PHE A 129 26.58 10.86 -20.18
C PHE A 129 26.71 12.06 -21.13
N GLU A 130 26.02 13.15 -20.84
CA GLU A 130 26.08 14.39 -21.64
C GLU A 130 27.43 15.09 -21.45
N GLU A 131 27.92 15.15 -20.22
CA GLU A 131 29.26 15.66 -19.89
C GLU A 131 30.36 14.83 -20.61
N ASP A 132 30.29 13.50 -20.51
CA ASP A 132 31.23 12.59 -21.19
C ASP A 132 31.21 12.76 -22.72
N ARG A 133 30.03 13.01 -23.31
CA ARG A 133 29.89 13.27 -24.76
C ARG A 133 30.54 14.60 -25.14
N ASP A 134 30.23 15.66 -24.40
CA ASP A 134 30.73 17.00 -24.71
C ASP A 134 32.26 17.08 -24.51
N GLU A 135 32.82 16.36 -23.52
CA GLU A 135 34.27 16.18 -23.34
C GLU A 135 34.93 15.47 -24.52
N TRP A 136 34.28 14.42 -25.05
CA TRP A 136 34.77 13.70 -26.22
C TRP A 136 34.79 14.60 -27.46
N GLU A 137 33.72 15.37 -27.69
CA GLU A 137 33.62 16.32 -28.81
C GLU A 137 34.75 17.37 -28.74
N GLN A 138 34.97 17.98 -27.57
CA GLN A 138 36.06 18.94 -27.37
C GLN A 138 37.44 18.33 -27.62
N ARG A 139 37.67 17.08 -27.19
CA ARG A 139 38.93 16.37 -27.44
C ARG A 139 39.16 16.08 -28.93
N VAL A 140 38.11 15.71 -29.66
CA VAL A 140 38.20 15.46 -31.11
C VAL A 140 38.53 16.75 -31.87
N GLU A 141 37.95 17.89 -31.47
CA GLU A 141 38.28 19.20 -32.04
C GLU A 141 39.73 19.61 -31.73
N MET A 142 40.18 19.42 -30.49
CA MET A 142 41.53 19.78 -30.05
C MET A 142 42.64 18.92 -30.66
N THR A 143 42.36 17.64 -30.94
CA THR A 143 43.36 16.69 -31.47
C THR A 143 43.46 16.68 -33.00
N GLY A 144 42.75 17.56 -33.70
CA GLY A 144 42.89 17.75 -35.14
C GLY A 144 42.49 16.53 -35.98
N GLY A 145 41.60 15.67 -35.46
CA GLY A 145 41.02 14.58 -36.23
C GLY A 145 41.92 13.35 -36.42
N VAL A 146 42.64 12.90 -35.40
CA VAL A 146 43.17 11.52 -35.38
C VAL A 146 42.01 10.56 -35.09
N LYS A 147 41.23 10.26 -36.13
CA LYS A 147 39.91 9.60 -36.02
C LYS A 147 39.99 8.12 -35.63
N ASP A 148 41.09 7.43 -35.93
CA ASP A 148 41.14 5.97 -35.81
C ASP A 148 41.45 5.48 -34.39
N SER A 149 42.36 6.12 -33.65
CA SER A 149 42.65 5.72 -32.27
C SER A 149 41.53 6.11 -31.30
N VAL A 150 40.90 7.27 -31.54
CA VAL A 150 39.83 7.80 -30.69
C VAL A 150 38.50 7.06 -30.91
N ALA A 151 38.23 6.58 -32.12
CA ALA A 151 37.08 5.72 -32.40
C ALA A 151 37.24 4.33 -31.77
N GLN A 152 38.44 3.77 -31.79
CA GLN A 152 38.73 2.48 -31.14
C GLN A 152 38.53 2.55 -29.61
N ASP A 153 38.99 3.64 -28.98
CA ASP A 153 38.79 3.90 -27.55
C ASP A 153 37.30 4.02 -27.19
N PHE A 154 36.48 4.62 -28.05
CA PHE A 154 35.03 4.75 -27.82
C PHE A 154 34.32 3.39 -27.89
N VAL A 155 34.67 2.55 -28.86
CA VAL A 155 34.13 1.18 -29.00
C VAL A 155 34.57 0.30 -27.82
N ASP A 156 35.84 0.34 -27.43
CA ASP A 156 36.34 -0.41 -26.26
C ASP A 156 35.65 0.02 -24.95
N ARG A 157 35.36 1.31 -24.82
CA ARG A 157 34.69 1.87 -23.64
C ARG A 157 33.20 1.51 -23.60
N THR A 158 32.50 1.56 -24.74
CA THR A 158 31.11 1.12 -24.84
C THR A 158 30.98 -0.39 -24.64
N GLU A 159 31.94 -1.20 -25.10
CA GLU A 159 31.98 -2.63 -24.81
C GLU A 159 32.21 -2.94 -23.33
N ARG A 160 33.08 -2.19 -22.62
CA ARG A 160 33.26 -2.33 -21.17
C ARG A 160 31.99 -1.98 -20.39
N MET A 161 31.23 -0.98 -20.85
CA MET A 161 29.96 -0.60 -20.22
C MET A 161 28.87 -1.65 -20.43
N ASN A 162 28.87 -2.38 -21.56
CA ASN A 162 27.87 -3.39 -21.88
C ASN A 162 28.12 -4.77 -21.22
N ARG A 163 29.35 -5.03 -20.73
CA ARG A 163 29.69 -6.30 -20.05
C ARG A 163 29.23 -6.36 -18.59
N GLY A 164 28.83 -5.26 -17.97
CA GLY A 164 28.56 -5.21 -16.53
C GLY A 164 29.79 -5.58 -15.67
N PRO A 165 29.75 -5.44 -14.34
CA PRO A 165 30.88 -5.85 -13.50
C PRO A 165 31.10 -7.36 -13.61
N SER A 166 32.34 -7.78 -13.89
CA SER A 166 32.73 -9.19 -13.97
C SER A 166 32.37 -9.95 -12.67
N PRO A 167 31.85 -11.19 -12.74
CA PRO A 167 31.49 -11.99 -11.56
C PRO A 167 32.64 -12.44 -10.64
N GLU A 168 33.89 -12.02 -10.86
CA GLU A 168 35.08 -12.61 -10.23
C GLU A 168 35.60 -11.93 -8.95
N LEU A 169 34.73 -11.26 -8.19
CA LEU A 169 35.05 -10.85 -6.81
C LEU A 169 34.00 -11.31 -5.78
N LEU A 170 33.57 -12.56 -5.93
CA LEU A 170 33.06 -13.38 -4.81
C LEU A 170 34.09 -14.46 -4.48
N GLY A 171 35.14 -14.07 -3.76
CA GLY A 171 36.11 -15.03 -3.27
C GLY A 171 37.24 -14.34 -2.52
N GLN A 172 37.34 -14.66 -1.23
CA GLN A 172 38.48 -14.40 -0.34
C GLN A 172 38.50 -13.01 0.33
N GLY A 173 37.64 -12.87 1.34
CA GLY A 173 37.76 -11.85 2.38
C GLY A 173 37.39 -12.48 3.72
N GLY A 174 38.25 -13.36 4.23
CA GLY A 174 38.08 -13.96 5.55
C GLY A 174 38.97 -15.18 5.75
N ASN A 175 40.22 -14.96 6.17
CA ASN A 175 40.78 -15.51 7.42
C ASN A 175 42.28 -15.21 7.46
N THR A 176 42.68 -14.16 8.18
CA THR A 176 43.99 -14.06 8.82
C THR A 176 43.70 -13.70 10.27
N LEU A 177 43.46 -14.74 11.07
CA LEU A 177 43.68 -14.69 12.51
C LEU A 177 45.20 -14.78 12.67
N ASP A 178 45.75 -13.74 13.25
CA ASP A 178 47.15 -13.64 13.67
C ASP A 178 47.42 -14.75 14.70
N ASP A 179 48.13 -15.80 14.27
CA ASP A 179 48.88 -16.69 15.16
C ASP A 179 50.29 -16.10 15.30
N ASP A 180 50.42 -15.08 16.15
CA ASP A 180 51.70 -14.72 16.77
C ASP A 180 51.70 -15.27 18.21
N ASN A 181 52.38 -16.40 18.33
CA ASN A 181 52.82 -17.04 19.54
C ASN A 181 54.01 -16.24 20.10
N ASP A 182 53.89 -15.69 21.32
CA ASP A 182 55.04 -15.33 22.15
C ASP A 182 54.74 -15.59 23.63
N ASN A 183 55.30 -16.72 24.09
CA ASN A 183 56.02 -16.95 25.36
C ASN A 183 55.47 -16.37 26.68
#